data_AF-A0A1B8W2K3-F1
#
_entry.id   AF-A0A1B8W2K3-F1
#
_cell.length_a   1.000
_cell.length_b   1.000
_cell.length_c   1.000
_cell.angle_alpha   90.00
_cell.angle_beta   90.00
_cell.angle_gamma   90.00
#
_symmetry.space_group_name_H-M   'P 1'
#
loop_
_entity.id
_entity.type
_entity.pdbx_description
1 polymer ?
#
loop_
_entity_poly.entity_id
_entity_poly.type
_entity_poly.pdbx_seq_one_letter_code
_entity_poly.pdbx_strand_id
1 'polypeptide(L)'
;MNPIQLRKRLEMADFQNSQTDFPVQDDSILDMHLNADLELWFSVERIAVLKTYTSNHHFLLNWREDQFVISHLLELLPAQYKNNLYFLLVLDWESGLLPEIPMEMNRVEKNAKVCRKYVLHNIDDLERVPFFQPKYIYAKKGFDFVEKFKTELLIEQSLDPKIRRVVEGYFQLEHLIRINNKLDTKQYILNLLKGDGGSK
;
A
#
# COMPACT_ATOMS: atom_id res chain seq x y z
N MET A 1 3.19 -10.18 20.83
CA MET A 1 2.50 -10.82 19.68
C MET A 1 3.45 -11.83 19.08
N ASN A 2 3.00 -13.06 18.78
CA ASN A 2 3.88 -14.04 18.14
C ASN A 2 4.04 -13.75 16.63
N PRO A 3 5.26 -13.46 16.13
CA PRO A 3 5.50 -13.16 14.71
C PRO A 3 5.01 -14.28 13.76
N ILE A 4 5.03 -15.54 14.19
CA ILE A 4 4.55 -16.68 13.40
C ILE A 4 3.06 -16.54 13.07
N GLN A 5 2.25 -16.05 14.02
CA GLN A 5 0.82 -15.85 13.79
C GLN A 5 0.56 -14.75 12.75
N LEU A 6 1.36 -13.69 12.78
CA LEU A 6 1.27 -12.62 11.80
C LEU A 6 1.66 -13.10 10.40
N ARG A 7 2.78 -13.83 10.26
CA ARG A 7 3.21 -14.37 8.96
C ARG A 7 2.15 -15.28 8.35
N LYS A 8 1.53 -16.16 9.15
CA LYS A 8 0.38 -16.97 8.70
C LYS A 8 -0.79 -16.12 8.20
N ARG A 9 -1.09 -15.00 8.86
CA ARG A 9 -2.16 -14.09 8.42
C ARG A 9 -1.81 -13.35 7.13
N LEU A 10 -0.53 -13.02 6.91
CA LEU A 10 -0.05 -12.46 5.64
C LEU A 10 -0.21 -13.48 4.51
N GLU A 11 0.23 -14.72 4.71
CA GLU A 11 0.06 -15.81 3.74
C GLU A 11 -1.42 -16.05 3.41
N MET A 12 -2.30 -16.07 4.43
CA MET A 12 -3.74 -16.20 4.21
C MET A 12 -4.34 -15.02 3.43
N ALA A 13 -3.73 -13.83 3.50
CA ALA A 13 -4.14 -12.64 2.76
C ALA A 13 -3.42 -12.51 1.40
N ASP A 14 -2.90 -13.62 0.87
CA ASP A 14 -2.20 -13.73 -0.41
C ASP A 14 -0.92 -12.88 -0.52
N PHE A 15 -0.28 -12.58 0.62
CA PHE A 15 1.05 -11.98 0.60
C PHE A 15 2.12 -13.06 0.42
N GLN A 16 3.12 -12.74 -0.39
CA GLN A 16 4.31 -13.54 -0.64
C GLN A 16 5.52 -12.86 -0.02
N ASN A 17 6.46 -13.65 0.47
CA ASN A 17 7.78 -13.22 0.91
C ASN A 17 8.81 -13.85 -0.03
N SER A 18 8.90 -13.30 -1.25
CA SER A 18 9.83 -13.74 -2.29
C SER A 18 10.63 -12.53 -2.76
N GLN A 19 11.95 -12.56 -2.56
CA GLN A 19 12.82 -11.47 -2.99
C GLN A 19 12.86 -11.35 -4.51
N THR A 20 12.87 -12.48 -5.23
CA THR A 20 12.97 -12.50 -6.71
C THR A 20 11.75 -11.89 -7.39
N ASP A 21 10.59 -11.98 -6.75
CA ASP A 21 9.32 -11.53 -7.31
C ASP A 21 8.89 -10.17 -6.75
N PHE A 22 9.70 -9.57 -5.87
CA PHE A 22 9.37 -8.29 -5.24
C PHE A 22 9.30 -7.16 -6.30
N PRO A 23 8.36 -6.21 -6.21
CA PRO A 23 8.20 -5.16 -7.22
C PRO A 23 9.40 -4.21 -7.41
N VAL A 24 10.41 -4.27 -6.53
CA VAL A 24 11.64 -3.49 -6.61
C VAL A 24 12.81 -4.46 -6.76
N GLN A 25 13.56 -4.33 -7.84
CA GLN A 25 14.67 -5.22 -8.22
C GLN A 25 16.02 -4.49 -8.09
N ASP A 26 16.15 -3.65 -7.06
CA ASP A 26 17.39 -2.93 -6.73
C ASP A 26 18.05 -3.62 -5.53
N ASP A 27 19.11 -4.39 -5.81
CA ASP A 27 19.84 -5.19 -4.82
C ASP A 27 20.35 -4.35 -3.65
N SER A 28 20.80 -3.11 -3.90
CA SER A 28 21.35 -2.24 -2.85
C SER A 28 20.28 -1.83 -1.82
N ILE A 29 19.04 -1.70 -2.29
CA ILE A 29 17.89 -1.35 -1.47
C ILE A 29 17.39 -2.58 -0.73
N LEU A 30 17.30 -3.72 -1.41
CA LEU A 30 16.97 -4.98 -0.77
C LEU A 30 17.94 -5.30 0.37
N ASP A 31 19.24 -5.12 0.14
CA ASP A 31 20.29 -5.26 1.15
C ASP A 31 20.11 -4.27 2.31
N MET A 32 19.79 -3.00 2.03
CA MET A 32 19.52 -2.02 3.09
C MET A 32 18.36 -2.46 4.00
N HIS A 33 17.29 -3.02 3.44
CA HIS A 33 16.14 -3.49 4.20
C HIS A 33 16.46 -4.75 5.00
N LEU A 34 17.21 -5.68 4.41
CA LEU A 34 17.69 -6.89 5.10
C LEU A 34 18.62 -6.54 6.26
N ASN A 35 19.54 -5.60 6.06
CA ASN A 35 20.44 -5.10 7.10
C ASN A 35 19.69 -4.39 8.23
N ALA A 36 18.51 -3.85 7.95
CA ALA A 36 17.60 -3.27 8.94
C ALA A 36 16.63 -4.32 9.53
N ASP A 37 16.85 -5.62 9.33
CA ASP A 37 15.95 -6.72 9.68
C ASP A 37 14.47 -6.47 9.31
N LEU A 38 14.23 -5.88 8.14
CA LEU A 38 12.89 -5.66 7.59
C LEU A 38 12.51 -6.85 6.72
N GLU A 39 11.36 -7.45 7.03
CA GLU A 39 10.75 -8.47 6.18
C GLU A 39 9.82 -7.80 5.17
N LEU A 40 10.03 -8.07 3.88
CA LEU A 40 9.22 -7.54 2.80
C LEU A 40 8.19 -8.58 2.35
N TRP A 41 6.92 -8.21 2.46
CA TRP A 41 5.79 -9.03 2.04
C TRP A 41 4.98 -8.26 0.98
N PHE A 42 4.53 -8.92 -0.07
CA PHE A 42 3.79 -8.25 -1.14
C PHE A 42 2.71 -9.12 -1.75
N SER A 43 1.71 -8.47 -2.33
CA SER A 43 0.71 -9.08 -3.21
C SER A 43 0.62 -8.25 -4.49
N VAL A 44 -0.32 -8.62 -5.37
CA VAL A 44 -0.58 -7.84 -6.59
C VAL A 44 -0.92 -6.38 -6.29
N GLU A 45 -1.58 -6.12 -5.15
CA GLU A 45 -2.11 -4.79 -4.82
C GLU A 45 -1.36 -4.05 -3.71
N ARG A 46 -0.64 -4.78 -2.84
CA ARG A 46 -0.18 -4.25 -1.55
C ARG A 46 1.22 -4.69 -1.20
N ILE A 47 1.87 -3.88 -0.37
CA ILE A 47 3.16 -4.21 0.24
C ILE A 47 3.05 -4.02 1.75
N ALA A 48 3.49 -5.01 2.50
CA ALA A 48 3.63 -4.96 3.94
C ALA A 48 5.11 -5.13 4.29
N VAL A 49 5.66 -4.14 4.97
CA VAL A 49 6.98 -4.23 5.62
C VAL A 49 6.73 -4.66 7.05
N LEU A 50 7.46 -5.66 7.53
CA LEU A 50 7.34 -6.18 8.87
C LEU A 50 8.68 -5.99 9.61
N LYS A 51 8.63 -5.42 10.81
CA LYS A 51 9.76 -5.35 11.74
C LYS A 51 9.32 -5.92 13.08
N THR A 52 10.15 -6.77 13.66
CA THR A 52 9.95 -7.32 15.00
C THR A 52 10.88 -6.63 15.98
N TYR A 53 10.29 -6.06 17.04
CA TYR A 53 11.01 -5.50 18.17
C TYR A 53 10.91 -6.46 19.34
N THR A 54 12.05 -6.69 19.99
CA THR A 54 12.23 -7.72 21.03
C THR A 54 12.27 -7.16 22.45
N SER A 55 12.18 -5.83 22.61
CA SER A 55 12.05 -5.18 23.91
C SER A 55 11.48 -3.77 23.78
N ASN A 56 10.98 -3.21 24.89
CA ASN A 56 10.53 -1.82 24.98
C ASN A 56 11.60 -0.83 24.48
N HIS A 57 12.87 -1.02 24.87
CA HIS A 57 13.97 -0.14 24.45
C HIS A 57 14.26 -0.24 22.95
N HIS A 58 14.26 -1.46 22.41
CA HIS A 58 14.45 -1.70 20.99
C HIS A 58 13.39 -0.93 20.18
N PHE A 59 12.12 -1.03 20.57
CA PHE A 59 11.05 -0.27 19.92
C PHE A 59 11.26 1.25 20.04
N LEU A 60 11.43 1.78 21.24
CA LEU A 60 11.49 3.22 21.49
C LEU A 60 12.66 3.92 20.77
N LEU A 61 13.80 3.25 20.64
CA LEU A 61 14.99 3.81 20.02
C LEU A 61 14.97 3.70 18.49
N ASN A 62 14.47 2.59 17.93
CA ASN A 62 14.78 2.25 16.54
C ASN A 62 13.63 2.52 15.56
N TRP A 63 12.37 2.61 15.99
CA TRP A 63 11.23 2.69 15.05
C TRP A 63 11.30 3.88 14.08
N ARG A 64 11.94 4.98 14.50
CA ARG A 64 12.12 6.18 13.66
C ARG A 64 13.18 5.98 12.58
N GLU A 65 14.24 5.26 12.90
CA GLU A 65 15.30 4.91 11.96
C GLU A 65 14.76 3.93 10.92
N ASP A 66 13.98 2.93 11.35
CA ASP A 66 13.32 1.99 10.45
C ASP A 66 12.37 2.72 9.47
N GLN A 67 11.69 3.79 9.93
CA GLN A 67 10.84 4.61 9.06
C GLN A 67 11.65 5.30 7.93
N PHE A 68 12.91 5.67 8.18
CA PHE A 68 13.77 6.27 7.15
C PHE A 68 14.13 5.25 6.06
N VAL A 69 14.44 4.01 6.44
CA VAL A 69 14.68 2.92 5.49
C VAL A 69 13.45 2.71 4.59
N ILE A 70 12.25 2.68 5.18
CA ILE A 70 10.98 2.51 4.43
C ILE A 70 10.69 3.70 3.51
N SER A 71 11.10 4.91 3.87
CA SER A 71 10.89 6.07 2.98
C SER A 71 11.67 5.95 1.67
N HIS A 72 12.84 5.33 1.67
CA HIS A 72 13.58 5.04 0.44
C HIS A 72 12.85 4.04 -0.45
N LEU A 73 12.26 2.99 0.15
CA LEU A 73 11.45 2.03 -0.61
C LEU A 73 10.30 2.75 -1.33
N LEU A 74 9.60 3.65 -0.64
CA LEU A 74 8.46 4.37 -1.20
C LEU A 74 8.77 5.16 -2.48
N GLU A 75 9.99 5.69 -2.61
CA GLU A 75 10.41 6.45 -3.80
C GLU A 75 10.45 5.55 -5.04
N LEU A 76 10.92 4.32 -4.85
CA LEU A 76 11.18 3.33 -5.91
C LEU A 76 9.95 2.47 -6.23
N LEU A 77 8.98 2.41 -5.31
CA LEU A 77 7.77 1.62 -5.53
C LEU A 77 7.00 2.09 -6.79
N PRO A 78 6.51 1.16 -7.62
CA PRO A 78 5.54 1.48 -8.65
C PRO A 78 4.32 2.23 -8.07
N ALA A 79 3.74 3.14 -8.84
CA ALA A 79 2.67 4.02 -8.38
C ALA A 79 1.49 3.29 -7.72
N GLN A 80 1.15 2.09 -8.23
CA GLN A 80 0.07 1.24 -7.70
C GLN A 80 0.27 0.83 -6.23
N TYR A 81 1.52 0.79 -5.75
CA TYR A 81 1.85 0.38 -4.38
C TYR A 81 2.04 1.54 -3.41
N LYS A 82 2.27 2.77 -3.89
CA LYS A 82 2.62 3.91 -3.01
C LYS A 82 1.54 4.20 -1.95
N ASN A 83 0.26 4.07 -2.32
CA ASN A 83 -0.88 4.23 -1.40
C ASN A 83 -1.27 2.95 -0.66
N ASN A 84 -0.60 1.83 -0.95
CA ASN A 84 -0.87 0.49 -0.45
C ASN A 84 0.36 -0.12 0.24
N LEU A 85 1.23 0.75 0.75
CA LEU A 85 2.35 0.38 1.61
C LEU A 85 1.90 0.41 3.07
N TYR A 86 2.20 -0.68 3.77
CA TYR A 86 1.87 -0.90 5.17
C TYR A 86 3.14 -1.22 5.95
N PHE A 87 3.27 -0.67 7.16
CA PHE A 87 4.34 -1.02 8.08
C PHE A 87 3.75 -1.66 9.33
N LEU A 88 4.08 -2.91 9.54
CA LEU A 88 3.64 -3.73 10.66
C LEU A 88 4.78 -3.83 11.67
N LEU A 89 4.63 -3.17 12.82
CA LEU A 89 5.61 -3.12 13.88
C LEU A 89 5.18 -4.12 14.97
N VAL A 90 5.86 -5.25 15.06
CA VAL A 90 5.50 -6.31 16.02
C VAL A 90 6.28 -6.13 17.31
N LEU A 91 5.55 -6.08 18.43
CA LEU A 91 6.12 -6.09 19.76
C LEU A 91 6.15 -7.55 20.26
N ASP A 92 7.32 -8.18 20.17
CA ASP A 92 7.55 -9.58 20.54
C ASP A 92 8.40 -9.67 21.81
N TRP A 93 7.78 -9.35 22.94
CA TRP A 93 8.39 -9.53 24.25
C TRP A 93 7.33 -9.87 25.29
N GLU A 94 7.74 -10.64 26.31
CA GLU A 94 6.85 -11.06 27.40
C GLU A 94 6.75 -10.04 28.53
N SER A 95 7.71 -9.12 28.63
CA SER A 95 7.69 -8.08 29.66
C SER A 95 6.47 -7.17 29.49
N GLY A 96 5.87 -6.74 30.59
CA GLY A 96 4.83 -5.71 30.54
C GLY A 96 5.29 -4.48 29.75
N LEU A 97 4.33 -3.81 29.11
CA LEU A 97 4.59 -2.54 28.44
C LEU A 97 5.00 -1.50 29.48
N LEU A 98 6.06 -0.74 29.19
CA LEU A 98 6.36 0.45 29.98
C LEU A 98 5.21 1.47 29.82
N PRO A 99 4.95 2.31 30.85
CA PRO A 99 3.85 3.29 30.83
C PRO A 99 3.83 4.21 29.60
N GLU A 100 5.00 4.51 29.04
CA GLU A 100 5.19 5.36 27.87
C GLU A 100 4.86 4.67 26.53
N ILE A 101 4.87 3.34 26.47
CA ILE A 101 4.72 2.59 25.21
C ILE A 101 3.36 2.83 24.56
N PRO A 102 2.21 2.80 25.26
CA PRO A 102 0.92 3.08 24.64
C PRO A 102 0.84 4.46 23.98
N MET A 103 1.51 5.46 24.56
CA MET A 103 1.58 6.80 23.97
C MET A 103 2.43 6.79 22.70
N GLU A 104 3.58 6.13 22.71
CA GLU A 104 4.45 6.04 21.54
C GLU A 104 3.82 5.19 20.42
N MET A 105 3.12 4.09 20.74
CA MET A 105 2.33 3.32 19.78
C MET A 105 1.34 4.22 19.02
N ASN A 106 0.57 5.03 19.76
CA ASN A 106 -0.37 5.99 19.17
C ASN A 106 0.34 7.03 18.29
N ARG A 107 1.53 7.48 18.71
CA ARG A 107 2.34 8.43 17.93
C ARG A 107 2.82 7.83 16.61
N VAL A 108 3.26 6.57 16.64
CA VAL A 108 3.66 5.82 15.44
C VAL A 108 2.50 5.68 14.48
N GLU A 109 1.35 5.18 14.95
CA GLU A 109 0.19 4.92 14.08
C GLU A 109 -0.42 6.20 13.49
N LYS A 110 -0.41 7.31 14.24
CA LYS A 110 -0.87 8.62 13.74
C LYS A 110 0.12 9.30 12.80
N ASN A 111 1.37 8.82 12.70
CA ASN A 111 2.35 9.35 11.75
C ASN A 111 2.07 8.83 10.34
N ALA A 112 1.29 9.58 9.57
CA ALA A 112 0.92 9.23 8.19
C ALA A 112 1.95 9.69 7.13
N LYS A 113 3.17 10.12 7.50
CA LYS A 113 4.10 10.76 6.55
C LYS A 113 4.67 9.85 5.47
N VAL A 114 4.70 8.53 5.69
CA VAL A 114 5.39 7.56 4.81
C VAL A 114 4.44 6.48 4.32
N CYS A 115 3.78 5.80 5.25
CA CYS A 115 2.89 4.68 4.99
C CYS A 115 1.89 4.52 6.13
N ARG A 116 0.91 3.64 5.96
CA ARG A 116 0.00 3.23 7.04
C ARG A 116 0.78 2.36 8.02
N LYS A 117 0.73 2.65 9.32
CA LYS A 117 1.48 1.93 10.34
C LYS A 117 0.54 1.28 11.33
N TYR A 118 0.90 0.09 11.78
CA TYR A 118 0.19 -0.65 12.81
C TYR A 118 1.20 -1.21 13.79
N VAL A 119 1.06 -0.87 15.07
CA VAL A 119 1.86 -1.48 16.13
C VAL A 119 1.06 -2.62 16.75
N LEU A 120 1.60 -3.83 16.66
CA LEU A 120 0.91 -5.08 16.99
C LEU A 120 1.53 -5.69 18.25
N HIS A 121 0.79 -5.66 19.35
CA HIS A 121 1.23 -6.19 20.64
C HIS A 121 0.51 -7.49 20.99
N ASN A 122 -0.78 -7.60 20.69
CA ASN A 122 -1.60 -8.78 20.94
C ASN A 122 -2.39 -9.20 19.69
N ILE A 123 -3.02 -10.37 19.74
CA ILE A 123 -3.72 -10.94 18.59
C ILE A 123 -4.89 -10.06 18.12
N ASP A 124 -5.54 -9.35 19.04
CA ASP A 124 -6.69 -8.49 18.75
C ASP A 124 -6.28 -7.27 17.91
N ASP A 125 -5.00 -6.86 17.98
CA ASP A 125 -4.47 -5.79 17.12
C ASP A 125 -4.53 -6.14 15.62
N LEU A 126 -4.56 -7.44 15.25
CA LEU A 126 -4.70 -7.85 13.86
C LEU A 126 -6.03 -7.42 13.26
N GLU A 127 -7.09 -7.33 14.06
CA GLU A 127 -8.42 -6.91 13.60
C GLU A 127 -8.43 -5.43 13.18
N ARG A 128 -7.45 -4.63 13.63
CA ARG A 128 -7.28 -3.23 13.20
C ARG A 128 -6.69 -3.11 11.80
N VAL A 129 -6.02 -4.15 11.30
CA VAL A 129 -5.43 -4.19 9.96
C VAL A 129 -6.51 -4.65 8.98
N PRO A 130 -6.99 -3.78 8.06
CA PRO A 130 -8.19 -4.08 7.27
C PRO A 130 -8.09 -5.39 6.51
N PHE A 131 -6.97 -5.67 5.85
CA PHE A 131 -6.81 -6.86 5.02
C PHE A 131 -6.57 -8.16 5.80
N PHE A 132 -6.42 -8.12 7.12
CA PHE A 132 -6.44 -9.32 7.96
C PHE A 132 -7.85 -9.70 8.42
N GLN A 133 -8.84 -8.82 8.25
CA GLN A 133 -10.21 -9.15 8.64
C GLN A 133 -10.75 -10.22 7.67
N PRO A 134 -11.44 -11.26 8.17
CA PRO A 134 -11.93 -12.39 7.37
C PRO A 134 -12.70 -11.96 6.12
N LYS A 135 -13.52 -10.91 6.22
CA LYS A 135 -14.32 -10.39 5.11
C LYS A 135 -13.49 -9.91 3.91
N TYR A 136 -12.22 -9.53 4.10
CA TYR A 136 -11.32 -9.13 3.01
C TYR A 136 -10.39 -10.26 2.58
N ILE A 137 -9.97 -11.14 3.50
CA ILE A 137 -9.20 -12.35 3.19
C ILE A 137 -9.98 -13.24 2.21
N TYR A 138 -11.29 -13.40 2.41
CA TYR A 138 -12.13 -14.24 1.55
C TYR A 138 -12.81 -13.46 0.40
N ALA A 139 -12.55 -12.15 0.27
CA ALA A 139 -13.05 -11.37 -0.85
C ALA A 139 -12.20 -11.63 -2.09
N LYS A 140 -12.74 -12.40 -3.04
CA LYS A 140 -12.09 -12.78 -4.31
C LYS A 140 -11.62 -11.62 -5.22
N LYS A 141 -11.98 -10.38 -4.89
CA LYS A 141 -11.47 -9.18 -5.55
C LYS A 141 -11.00 -8.23 -4.47
N GLY A 142 -9.72 -7.88 -4.53
CA GLY A 142 -9.23 -6.71 -3.82
C GLY A 142 -10.04 -5.49 -4.23
N PHE A 143 -10.14 -4.54 -3.32
CA PHE A 143 -10.97 -3.37 -3.50
C PHE A 143 -10.33 -2.49 -4.57
N ASP A 144 -10.81 -2.60 -5.81
CA ASP A 144 -10.39 -1.78 -6.92
C ASP A 144 -10.92 -0.36 -6.73
N PHE A 145 -10.12 0.48 -6.06
CA PHE A 145 -10.45 1.87 -5.81
C PHE A 145 -10.65 2.63 -7.12
N VAL A 146 -9.92 2.27 -8.18
CA VAL A 146 -9.99 2.93 -9.48
C VAL A 146 -11.32 2.62 -10.15
N GLU A 147 -11.70 1.34 -10.24
CA GLU A 147 -12.99 0.95 -10.80
C GLU A 147 -14.16 1.40 -9.94
N LYS A 148 -14.03 1.38 -8.60
CA LYS A 148 -15.08 1.92 -7.72
C LYS A 148 -15.23 3.42 -7.88
N PHE A 149 -14.14 4.19 -7.88
CA PHE A 149 -14.17 5.64 -8.07
C PHE A 149 -14.73 6.00 -9.45
N LYS A 150 -14.30 5.31 -10.51
CA LYS A 150 -14.87 5.45 -11.85
C LYS A 150 -16.36 5.13 -11.87
N THR A 151 -16.78 4.05 -11.22
CA THR A 151 -18.18 3.65 -11.15
C THR A 151 -19.02 4.69 -10.41
N GLU A 152 -18.59 5.14 -9.23
CA GLU A 152 -19.28 6.17 -8.45
C GLU A 152 -19.35 7.51 -9.20
N LEU A 153 -18.25 7.90 -9.85
CA LEU A 153 -18.20 9.11 -10.67
C LEU A 153 -19.17 9.00 -11.86
N LEU A 154 -19.22 7.87 -12.58
CA LEU A 154 -20.08 7.70 -13.76
C LEU A 154 -21.55 7.34 -13.46
N ILE A 155 -21.87 6.96 -12.21
CA ILE A 155 -23.26 6.72 -11.75
C ILE A 155 -24.05 8.03 -11.65
N GLU A 156 -23.37 9.16 -11.48
CA GLU A 156 -24.01 10.46 -11.34
C GLU A 156 -24.68 10.87 -12.68
N GLN A 157 -26.01 10.69 -12.75
CA GLN A 157 -26.81 10.85 -13.98
C GLN A 157 -26.80 12.27 -14.54
N SER A 158 -26.28 13.25 -13.80
CA SER A 158 -26.18 14.66 -14.17
C SER A 158 -24.87 15.04 -14.87
N LEU A 159 -23.94 14.10 -15.05
CA LEU A 159 -22.66 14.38 -15.72
C LEU A 159 -22.86 14.75 -17.19
N ASP A 160 -22.32 15.91 -17.57
CA ASP A 160 -22.29 16.34 -18.96
C ASP A 160 -21.62 15.27 -19.85
N PRO A 161 -22.21 14.91 -21.00
CA PRO A 161 -21.68 13.87 -21.89
C PRO A 161 -20.22 14.07 -22.32
N LYS A 162 -19.75 15.33 -22.41
CA LYS A 162 -18.35 15.63 -22.71
C LYS A 162 -17.45 15.31 -21.52
N ILE A 163 -17.87 15.67 -20.31
CA ILE A 163 -17.12 15.33 -19.09
C ILE A 163 -17.07 13.82 -18.92
N ARG A 164 -18.19 13.13 -19.14
CA ARG A 164 -18.24 11.66 -19.14
C ARG A 164 -17.21 11.04 -20.08
N ARG A 165 -17.14 11.51 -21.33
CA ARG A 165 -16.19 11.06 -22.35
C ARG A 165 -14.73 11.28 -21.95
N VAL A 166 -14.43 12.41 -21.32
CA VAL A 166 -13.08 12.73 -20.82
C VAL A 166 -12.70 11.84 -19.65
N VAL A 167 -13.61 11.63 -18.71
CA VAL A 167 -13.41 10.73 -17.55
C VAL A 167 -13.17 9.29 -18.01
N GLU A 168 -14.02 8.78 -18.90
CA GLU A 168 -13.87 7.44 -19.48
C GLU A 168 -12.54 7.27 -20.22
N GLY A 169 -12.15 8.27 -21.03
CA GLY A 169 -10.85 8.25 -21.73
C GLY A 169 -9.65 8.39 -20.78
N TYR A 170 -9.78 9.15 -19.70
CA TYR A 170 -8.73 9.27 -18.67
C TYR A 170 -8.40 7.91 -18.05
N PHE A 171 -9.41 7.11 -17.69
CA PHE A 171 -9.18 5.77 -17.14
C PHE A 171 -8.64 4.74 -18.16
N GLN A 172 -8.64 5.06 -19.46
CA GLN A 172 -8.03 4.23 -20.49
C GLN A 172 -6.56 4.57 -20.77
N LEU A 173 -6.07 5.73 -20.28
CA LEU A 173 -4.73 6.21 -20.58
C LEU A 173 -3.64 5.23 -20.17
N GLU A 174 -3.76 4.60 -19.01
CA GLU A 174 -2.71 3.72 -18.50
C GLU A 174 -2.52 2.49 -19.42
N HIS A 175 -3.63 1.93 -19.92
CA HIS A 175 -3.61 0.86 -20.91
C HIS A 175 -3.08 1.35 -22.28
N LEU A 176 -3.49 2.54 -22.71
CA LEU A 176 -3.06 3.11 -24.00
C LEU A 176 -1.57 3.48 -24.02
N ILE A 177 -1.03 3.98 -22.91
CA ILE A 177 0.40 4.27 -22.75
C ILE A 177 1.21 2.97 -22.80
N ARG A 178 0.74 1.90 -22.14
CA ARG A 178 1.40 0.58 -22.20
C ARG A 178 1.45 0.00 -23.62
N ILE A 179 0.41 0.24 -24.42
CA ILE A 179 0.36 -0.21 -25.82
C ILE A 179 1.16 0.72 -26.74
N ASN A 180 1.17 2.02 -26.44
CA ASN A 180 1.79 3.05 -27.25
C ASN A 180 2.64 4.00 -26.38
N ASN A 181 3.92 3.66 -26.22
CA ASN A 181 4.90 4.44 -25.47
C ASN A 181 5.11 5.88 -26.00
N LYS A 182 4.52 6.26 -27.14
CA LYS A 182 4.58 7.62 -27.72
C LYS A 182 3.25 8.39 -27.64
N LEU A 183 2.29 7.93 -26.84
CA LEU A 183 1.01 8.62 -26.69
C LEU A 183 1.21 10.01 -26.06
N ASP A 184 0.89 11.06 -26.82
CA ASP A 184 0.75 12.42 -26.28
C ASP A 184 -0.57 12.51 -25.51
N THR A 185 -0.45 12.39 -24.18
CA THR A 185 -1.57 12.39 -23.23
C THR A 185 -2.38 13.68 -23.32
N LYS A 186 -1.71 14.82 -23.52
CA LYS A 186 -2.35 16.13 -23.61
C LYS A 186 -3.19 16.21 -24.88
N GLN A 187 -2.62 15.82 -26.01
CA GLN A 187 -3.33 15.83 -27.29
C GLN A 187 -4.52 14.86 -27.29
N TYR A 188 -4.37 13.68 -26.68
CA TYR A 188 -5.44 12.70 -26.52
C TYR A 188 -6.63 13.26 -25.72
N ILE A 189 -6.38 13.84 -24.55
CA ILE A 189 -7.44 14.45 -23.74
C ILE A 189 -8.08 15.65 -24.46
N LEU A 190 -7.29 16.47 -25.16
CA LEU A 190 -7.81 17.58 -25.96
C LEU A 190 -8.71 17.11 -27.11
N ASN A 191 -8.43 15.95 -27.72
CA ASN A 191 -9.30 15.37 -28.75
C ASN A 191 -10.64 14.91 -28.16
N LEU A 192 -10.63 14.32 -26.96
CA LEU A 192 -11.87 13.94 -26.26
C LEU A 192 -12.74 15.15 -25.92
N LEU A 193 -12.11 16.28 -25.53
CA LEU A 193 -12.80 17.55 -25.24
C LEU A 193 -13.42 18.21 -26.48
N LYS A 194 -12.80 18.04 -27.66
CA LYS A 194 -13.29 18.62 -28.92
C LYS A 194 -14.53 17.90 -29.46
N GLY A 195 -14.72 16.62 -29.12
CA GLY A 195 -15.79 15.79 -29.65
C GLY A 195 -15.65 15.51 -31.16
N ASP A 196 -16.49 14.61 -31.70
CA ASP A 196 -16.54 14.31 -33.14
C ASP A 196 -17.15 15.51 -33.90
N GLY A 197 -16.37 16.55 -34.08
CA GLY A 197 -16.69 17.64 -34.99
C GLY A 197 -16.58 17.17 -36.44
N GLY A 198 -17.63 16.53 -36.95
CA GLY A 198 -17.69 16.14 -38.36
C GLY A 198 -18.80 15.17 -38.71
N SER A 199 -20.06 15.62 -38.63
CA SER A 199 -21.16 15.13 -39.46
C SER A 199 -22.28 16.18 -39.44
N LYS A 200 -22.11 17.20 -40.29
CA LYS A 200 -23.22 17.94 -40.87
C LYS A 200 -23.25 17.62 -42.34
#